data_AF-C0H9Y5-F1
#
_entry.id   AF-C0H9Y5-F1
#
_cell.length_a   1.000
_cell.length_b   1.000
_cell.length_c   1.000
_cell.angle_alpha   90.00
_cell.angle_beta   90.00
_cell.angle_gamma   90.00
#
_symmetry.space_group_name_H-M   'P 1'
#
loop_
_entity.id
_entity.type
_entity.pdbx_description
1 polymer ?
#
loop_
_entity_poly.entity_id
_entity_poly.type
_entity_poly.pdbx_seq_one_letter_code
_entity_poly.pdbx_strand_id
1 'polypeptide(L)'
;MSWQGYVDNLMADGSCQDSAIVGYTDAKYVWASFPGGTFVNITVDEIDIIVGKDREAFFCGGLTLGQKKCSVIRDSLHADGDWTMDIRTKSQGGEPTYNVSIGKAGKALVLVMGKEGVHGGQLNKKAYTMADYLRKSGY
;
A
#
# COMPACT_ATOMS: atom_id res chain seq x y z
N MET A 1 -18.75 -8.21 -6.70
CA MET A 1 -17.52 -7.65 -7.30
C MET A 1 -16.35 -8.44 -6.71
N SER A 2 -15.43 -8.98 -7.52
CA SER A 2 -14.27 -9.71 -7.02
C SER A 2 -13.19 -8.74 -6.52
N TRP A 3 -12.29 -9.21 -5.64
CA TRP A 3 -11.14 -8.41 -5.19
C TRP A 3 -10.25 -7.95 -6.34
N GLN A 4 -10.12 -8.78 -7.38
CA GLN A 4 -9.40 -8.44 -8.60
C GLN A 4 -9.98 -7.21 -9.31
N GLY A 5 -11.31 -7.03 -9.30
CA GLY A 5 -11.94 -5.86 -9.91
C GLY A 5 -11.50 -4.54 -9.27
N TYR A 6 -11.20 -4.52 -7.97
CA TYR A 6 -10.65 -3.34 -7.31
C TYR A 6 -9.19 -3.08 -7.71
N VAL A 7 -8.38 -4.12 -7.82
CA VAL A 7 -7.00 -4.04 -8.33
C VAL A 7 -7.00 -3.46 -9.75
N ASP A 8 -7.82 -4.02 -10.64
CA ASP A 8 -7.92 -3.57 -12.02
C ASP A 8 -8.38 -2.10 -12.10
N ASN A 9 -9.31 -1.69 -11.24
CA ASN A 9 -9.76 -0.30 -11.14
C ASN A 9 -8.64 0.66 -10.69
N LEU A 10 -7.81 0.25 -9.72
CA LEU A 10 -6.67 1.06 -9.27
C LEU A 10 -5.63 1.25 -10.36
N MET A 11 -5.47 0.26 -11.25
CA MET A 11 -4.54 0.27 -12.37
C MET A 11 -5.07 0.99 -13.62
N ALA A 12 -6.39 1.22 -13.71
CA ALA A 12 -7.06 1.64 -14.95
C ALA A 12 -6.60 2.98 -15.54
N ASP A 13 -6.15 3.92 -14.72
CA ASP A 13 -5.69 5.24 -15.20
C ASP A 13 -4.22 5.23 -15.68
N GLY A 14 -3.55 4.08 -15.61
CA GLY A 14 -2.17 3.91 -16.05
C GLY A 14 -1.12 4.60 -15.18
N SER A 15 -1.49 5.20 -14.05
CA SER A 15 -0.56 5.86 -13.12
C SER A 15 0.20 4.86 -12.24
N CYS A 16 -0.40 3.71 -11.96
CA CYS A 16 0.18 2.66 -11.14
C CYS A 16 0.92 1.62 -12.00
N GLN A 17 1.99 1.05 -11.43
CA GLN A 17 2.67 -0.14 -11.95
C GLN A 17 2.33 -1.40 -11.13
N ASP A 18 1.85 -1.23 -9.91
CA ASP A 18 1.42 -2.32 -9.04
C ASP A 18 0.29 -1.85 -8.12
N SER A 19 -0.60 -2.77 -7.76
CA SER A 19 -1.62 -2.53 -6.74
C SER A 19 -2.07 -3.83 -6.09
N ALA A 20 -2.53 -3.75 -4.85
CA ALA A 20 -3.05 -4.91 -4.12
C ALA A 20 -4.10 -4.52 -3.08
N ILE A 21 -4.98 -5.48 -2.80
CA ILE A 21 -5.88 -5.48 -1.66
C ILE A 21 -5.39 -6.57 -0.71
N VAL A 22 -5.06 -6.19 0.52
CA VAL A 22 -4.44 -7.08 1.50
C VAL A 22 -5.29 -7.07 2.77
N GLY A 23 -5.78 -8.22 3.22
CA GLY A 23 -6.44 -8.32 4.51
C GLY A 23 -5.42 -8.18 5.64
N TYR A 24 -5.79 -7.47 6.71
CA TYR A 24 -4.90 -7.29 7.87
C TYR A 24 -5.49 -7.77 9.20
N THR A 25 -6.75 -8.25 9.20
CA THR A 25 -7.44 -8.78 10.39
C THR A 25 -7.45 -10.32 10.37
N ASP A 26 -8.62 -10.96 10.29
CA ASP A 26 -8.76 -12.42 10.37
C ASP A 26 -8.23 -13.12 9.11
N ALA A 27 -8.50 -12.53 7.95
CA ALA A 27 -8.04 -13.01 6.66
C ALA A 27 -6.73 -12.29 6.26
N LYS A 28 -5.68 -12.47 7.08
CA LYS A 28 -4.40 -11.75 6.94
C LYS A 28 -3.53 -12.33 5.81
N TYR A 29 -3.81 -11.94 4.58
CA TYR A 29 -3.05 -12.31 3.38
C TYR A 29 -3.45 -11.39 2.21
N VAL A 30 -2.76 -11.51 1.08
CA VAL A 30 -3.07 -10.77 -0.15
C VAL A 30 -4.37 -11.32 -0.77
N TRP A 31 -5.46 -10.56 -0.72
CA TRP A 31 -6.76 -10.96 -1.29
C TRP A 31 -6.78 -10.88 -2.82
N ALA A 32 -6.11 -9.86 -3.37
CA ALA A 32 -5.84 -9.72 -4.79
C ALA A 32 -4.64 -8.81 -5.01
N SER A 33 -3.92 -9.00 -6.12
CA SER A 33 -2.80 -8.15 -6.51
C SER A 33 -2.64 -8.12 -8.02
N PHE A 34 -1.90 -7.12 -8.52
CA PHE A 34 -1.56 -7.06 -9.92
C PHE A 34 -0.60 -8.22 -10.28
N PRO A 35 -0.91 -9.02 -11.32
CA PRO A 35 -0.07 -10.16 -11.70
C PRO A 35 1.36 -9.74 -12.04
N GLY A 36 2.35 -10.42 -11.45
CA GLY A 36 3.77 -10.12 -11.64
C GLY A 36 4.27 -8.88 -10.90
N GLY A 37 3.42 -8.26 -10.07
CA GLY A 37 3.80 -7.17 -9.17
C GLY A 37 4.68 -7.61 -8.00
N THR A 38 5.19 -6.63 -7.24
CA THR A 38 5.88 -6.85 -5.97
C THR A 38 4.89 -7.24 -4.87
N PHE A 39 3.69 -6.64 -4.86
CA PHE A 39 2.74 -6.77 -3.76
C PHE A 39 2.13 -8.18 -3.60
N VAL A 40 2.20 -9.03 -4.63
CA VAL A 40 1.79 -10.44 -4.53
C VAL A 40 2.60 -11.21 -3.48
N ASN A 41 3.83 -10.77 -3.22
CA ASN A 41 4.77 -11.43 -2.31
C ASN A 41 4.74 -10.88 -0.88
N ILE A 42 3.77 -10.01 -0.55
CA ILE A 42 3.65 -9.44 0.80
C ILE A 42 3.40 -10.55 1.81
N THR A 43 4.20 -10.59 2.87
CA THR A 43 4.11 -11.59 3.92
C THR A 43 3.21 -11.13 5.07
N VAL A 44 2.78 -12.08 5.90
CA VAL A 44 2.06 -11.80 7.14
C VAL A 44 2.86 -10.88 8.07
N ASP A 45 4.16 -11.12 8.19
CA ASP A 45 5.05 -10.30 9.03
C ASP A 45 5.12 -8.85 8.51
N GLU A 46 5.20 -8.67 7.19
CA GLU A 46 5.16 -7.33 6.59
C GLU A 46 3.83 -6.63 6.86
N ILE A 47 2.71 -7.35 6.81
CA ILE A 47 1.38 -6.80 7.17
C ILE A 47 1.36 -6.34 8.62
N ASP A 48 1.86 -7.16 9.54
CA ASP A 48 1.92 -6.87 10.97
C ASP A 48 2.80 -5.66 11.29
N ILE A 49 3.91 -5.52 10.57
CA ILE A 49 4.76 -4.34 10.60
C ILE A 49 3.95 -3.11 10.14
N ILE A 50 3.29 -3.16 8.97
CA ILE A 50 2.52 -2.02 8.43
C ILE A 50 1.44 -1.56 9.40
N VAL A 51 0.68 -2.47 10.03
CA VAL A 51 -0.42 -2.11 10.94
C VAL A 51 0.01 -1.98 12.41
N GLY A 52 1.28 -2.24 12.70
CA GLY A 52 1.87 -2.21 14.02
C GLY A 52 1.72 -0.85 14.72
N LYS A 53 1.79 -0.88 16.06
CA LYS A 53 1.71 0.29 16.94
C LYS A 53 3.04 1.02 17.08
N ASP A 54 4.16 0.32 16.92
CA ASP A 54 5.48 0.94 16.92
C ASP A 54 5.69 1.67 15.59
N ARG A 55 5.52 2.99 15.59
CA ARG A 55 5.68 3.84 14.41
C ARG A 55 7.07 4.47 14.33
N GLU A 56 7.82 4.49 15.43
CA GLU A 56 9.15 5.11 15.50
C GLU A 56 10.21 4.25 14.80
N ALA A 57 10.10 2.92 14.91
CA ALA A 57 11.00 1.99 14.25
C ALA A 57 11.03 2.15 12.72
N PHE A 58 9.94 2.62 12.09
CA PHE A 58 9.89 2.82 10.64
C PHE A 58 10.80 3.93 10.12
N PHE A 59 10.99 4.99 10.91
CA PHE A 59 11.81 6.12 10.48
C PHE A 59 13.30 5.78 10.50
N CYS A 60 13.72 4.90 11.41
CA CYS A 60 15.12 4.46 11.54
C CYS A 60 15.45 3.24 10.64
N GLY A 61 14.56 2.24 10.57
CA GLY A 61 14.80 0.97 9.87
C GLY A 61 14.24 0.89 8.46
N GLY A 62 13.24 1.71 8.12
CA GLY A 62 12.37 1.48 6.97
C GLY A 62 11.48 0.25 7.15
N LEU A 63 10.88 -0.20 6.06
CA LEU A 63 10.08 -1.43 6.01
C LEU A 63 10.31 -2.16 4.69
N THR A 64 9.85 -3.40 4.58
CA THR A 64 9.83 -4.15 3.31
C THR A 64 8.40 -4.38 2.86
N LEU A 65 8.17 -4.34 1.55
CA LEU A 65 6.94 -4.79 0.90
C LEU A 65 7.30 -5.80 -0.17
N GLY A 66 6.91 -7.06 -0.02
CA GLY A 66 7.24 -8.11 -0.98
C GLY A 66 8.74 -8.20 -1.22
N GLN A 67 9.54 -8.16 -0.14
CA GLN A 67 11.01 -8.13 -0.14
C GLN A 67 11.65 -6.83 -0.66
N LYS A 68 10.87 -5.84 -1.11
CA LYS A 68 11.39 -4.55 -1.57
C LYS A 68 11.53 -3.56 -0.41
N LYS A 69 12.75 -3.12 -0.15
CA LYS A 69 13.04 -2.13 0.90
C LYS A 69 12.37 -0.79 0.57
N CYS A 70 11.76 -0.17 1.57
CA CYS A 70 11.06 1.10 1.47
C CYS A 70 11.46 2.03 2.64
N SER A 71 11.39 3.33 2.41
CA SER A 71 11.46 4.37 3.45
C SER A 71 10.11 5.03 3.61
N VAL A 72 9.73 5.31 4.85
CA VAL A 72 8.51 6.04 5.17
C VAL A 72 8.73 7.53 4.94
N ILE A 73 7.81 8.17 4.23
CA ILE A 73 7.79 9.61 3.99
C ILE A 73 6.80 10.27 4.94
N ARG A 74 5.61 9.70 5.04
CA ARG A 74 4.53 10.19 5.88
C ARG A 74 3.75 9.02 6.44
N ASP A 75 3.36 9.14 7.69
CA ASP A 75 2.57 8.15 8.38
C ASP A 75 1.36 8.77 9.06
N SER A 76 0.18 8.45 8.56
CA SER A 76 -1.11 8.84 9.11
C SER A 76 -2.07 7.64 9.09
N LEU A 77 -1.52 6.42 9.11
CA LEU A 77 -2.27 5.18 8.90
C LEU A 77 -3.32 4.94 10.00
N HIS A 78 -3.01 5.37 11.23
CA HIS A 78 -3.90 5.28 12.39
C HIS A 78 -4.55 6.63 12.75
N ALA A 79 -4.35 7.67 11.94
CA ALA A 79 -4.97 8.97 12.16
C ALA A 79 -6.39 9.00 11.58
N ASP A 80 -7.36 9.39 12.41
CA ASP A 80 -8.74 9.49 11.98
C ASP A 80 -8.95 10.59 10.93
N GLY A 81 -9.62 10.24 9.84
CA GLY A 81 -9.87 11.12 8.69
C GLY A 81 -8.84 11.01 7.58
N ASP A 82 -7.68 10.39 7.83
CA ASP A 82 -6.60 10.22 6.85
C ASP A 82 -6.41 8.75 6.48
N TRP A 83 -6.06 7.89 7.45
CA TRP A 83 -5.85 6.45 7.23
C TRP A 83 -4.86 6.08 6.11
N THR A 84 -3.94 6.99 5.75
CA THR A 84 -2.95 6.71 4.71
C THR A 84 -1.51 6.79 5.21
N MET A 85 -0.64 6.11 4.49
CA MET A 85 0.81 6.12 4.70
C MET A 85 1.49 6.19 3.34
N ASP A 86 2.46 7.09 3.23
CA ASP A 86 3.24 7.28 2.00
C ASP A 86 4.67 6.82 2.24
N ILE A 87 5.14 5.96 1.35
CA ILE A 87 6.48 5.40 1.39
C ILE A 87 7.11 5.50 -0.01
N ARG A 88 8.43 5.33 -0.07
CA ARG A 88 9.17 5.25 -1.33
C ARG A 88 10.11 4.07 -1.31
N THR A 89 10.18 3.34 -2.42
CA THR A 89 11.10 2.20 -2.54
C THR A 89 12.55 2.70 -2.50
N LYS A 90 13.43 1.95 -1.85
CA LYS A 90 14.87 2.22 -1.84
C LYS A 90 15.54 1.51 -3.02
N SER A 91 16.51 2.17 -3.63
CA SER A 91 17.40 1.59 -4.62
C SER A 91 18.74 1.23 -3.97
N GLN A 92 19.37 0.14 -4.42
CA GLN A 92 20.74 -0.23 -4.00
C GLN A 92 21.81 0.09 -5.06
N GLY A 93 21.43 0.23 -6.33
CA GLY A 93 22.36 0.37 -7.46
C GLY A 93 22.01 1.47 -8.45
N GLY A 94 21.22 2.46 -8.06
CA GLY A 94 20.80 3.58 -8.92
C GLY A 94 19.57 3.31 -9.79
N GLU A 95 18.88 2.18 -9.59
CA GLU A 95 17.60 1.89 -10.21
C GLU A 95 16.51 2.92 -9.82
N PRO A 96 15.50 3.16 -10.69
CA PRO A 96 14.42 4.07 -10.38
C PRO A 96 13.69 3.69 -9.08
N THR A 97 13.36 4.71 -8.29
CA THR A 97 12.57 4.57 -7.07
C THR A 97 11.14 5.01 -7.32
N TYR A 98 10.21 4.35 -6.62
CA TYR A 98 8.78 4.52 -6.85
C TYR A 98 8.09 4.97 -5.57
N ASN A 99 7.14 5.87 -5.73
CA ASN A 99 6.24 6.23 -4.64
C ASN A 99 5.21 5.12 -4.46
N VAL A 100 4.89 4.82 -3.21
CA VAL A 100 3.88 3.86 -2.81
C VAL A 100 2.99 4.51 -1.77
N SER A 101 1.68 4.38 -1.95
CA SER A 101 0.70 4.83 -0.95
C SER A 101 -0.09 3.64 -0.45
N ILE A 102 -0.29 3.59 0.86
CA ILE A 102 -1.05 2.58 1.57
C ILE A 102 -2.27 3.26 2.19
N GLY A 103 -3.46 2.77 1.92
CA GLY A 103 -4.70 3.20 2.57
C GLY A 103 -5.24 2.10 3.47
N LYS A 104 -5.64 2.43 4.70
CA LYS A 104 -6.17 1.48 5.68
C LYS A 104 -7.69 1.55 5.74
N ALA A 105 -8.34 0.44 5.42
CA ALA A 105 -9.76 0.22 5.63
C ALA A 105 -10.04 -0.47 6.98
N GLY A 106 -11.26 -0.94 7.23
CA GLY A 106 -11.64 -1.61 8.48
C GLY A 106 -11.00 -2.98 8.66
N LYS A 107 -10.76 -3.71 7.56
CA LYS A 107 -10.25 -5.08 7.48
C LYS A 107 -9.22 -5.27 6.37
N ALA A 108 -9.16 -4.34 5.41
CA ALA A 108 -8.24 -4.36 4.28
C ALA A 108 -7.23 -3.20 4.27
N LEU A 109 -6.11 -3.40 3.60
CA LEU A 109 -5.14 -2.41 3.18
C LEU A 109 -5.21 -2.30 1.65
N VAL A 110 -5.19 -1.08 1.15
CA VAL A 110 -5.10 -0.75 -0.27
C VAL A 110 -3.69 -0.28 -0.56
N LEU A 111 -2.97 -0.97 -1.40
CA LEU A 111 -1.60 -0.60 -1.79
C LEU A 111 -1.58 -0.21 -3.26
N VAL A 112 -0.91 0.90 -3.56
CA VAL A 112 -0.66 1.35 -4.94
C VAL A 112 0.78 1.82 -5.08
N MET A 113 1.46 1.34 -6.13
CA MET A 113 2.80 1.78 -6.51
C MET A 113 2.72 2.53 -7.83
N GLY A 114 3.19 3.78 -7.85
CA GLY A 114 3.22 4.58 -9.08
C GLY A 114 4.31 4.15 -10.03
N LYS A 115 4.13 4.40 -11.33
CA LYS A 115 5.20 4.31 -12.33
C LYS A 115 6.30 5.34 -12.05
N GLU A 116 7.41 5.21 -12.77
CA GLU A 116 8.50 6.20 -12.72
C GLU A 116 7.97 7.61 -12.99
N GLY A 117 8.37 8.58 -12.13
CA GLY A 117 7.94 9.97 -12.23
C GLY A 117 6.55 10.29 -11.68
N VAL A 118 5.73 9.30 -11.30
CA VAL A 118 4.38 9.55 -10.76
C VAL A 118 4.45 10.13 -9.35
N HIS A 119 3.77 11.26 -9.13
CA HIS A 119 3.81 11.99 -7.87
C HIS A 119 3.04 11.28 -6.75
N GLY A 120 3.61 11.26 -5.53
CA GLY A 120 3.02 10.57 -4.38
C GLY A 120 1.63 11.07 -3.99
N GLY A 121 1.36 12.38 -4.11
CA GLY A 121 0.03 12.93 -3.80
C GLY A 121 -1.11 12.36 -4.66
N GLN A 122 -0.84 12.01 -5.93
CA GLN A 122 -1.83 11.36 -6.79
C GLN A 122 -2.16 9.94 -6.29
N LEU A 123 -1.13 9.18 -5.94
CA LEU A 123 -1.27 7.82 -5.40
C LEU A 123 -1.97 7.83 -4.05
N ASN A 124 -1.63 8.80 -3.21
CA ASN A 124 -2.22 8.94 -1.89
C ASN A 124 -3.73 9.16 -1.97
N LYS A 125 -4.16 10.11 -2.80
CA LYS A 125 -5.59 10.37 -3.03
C LYS A 125 -6.32 9.12 -3.54
N LYS A 126 -5.68 8.34 -4.40
CA LYS A 126 -6.23 7.09 -4.94
C LYS A 126 -6.39 6.02 -3.85
N ALA A 127 -5.34 5.79 -3.06
CA ALA A 127 -5.37 4.85 -1.94
C ALA A 127 -6.42 5.25 -0.90
N TYR A 128 -6.48 6.53 -0.53
CA TYR A 128 -7.48 7.09 0.38
C TYR A 128 -8.90 6.83 -0.10
N THR A 129 -9.20 7.21 -1.35
CA THR A 129 -10.56 7.11 -1.91
C THR A 129 -11.05 5.66 -1.90
N MET A 130 -10.18 4.71 -2.27
CA MET A 130 -10.51 3.29 -2.25
C MET A 130 -10.65 2.76 -0.82
N ALA A 131 -9.76 3.16 0.11
CA ALA A 131 -9.87 2.75 1.51
C ALA A 131 -11.15 3.28 2.17
N ASP A 132 -11.51 4.55 1.94
CA ASP A 132 -12.76 5.14 2.43
C ASP A 132 -14.01 4.43 1.86
N TYR A 133 -13.98 4.08 0.57
CA TYR A 133 -15.04 3.27 -0.04
C TYR A 133 -15.17 1.89 0.62
N LEU A 134 -14.05 1.18 0.86
CA LEU A 134 -14.05 -0.12 1.51
C LEU A 134 -14.57 -0.02 2.95
N ARG A 135 -14.18 1.02 3.70
CA ARG A 135 -14.70 1.29 5.06
C ARG A 135 -16.21 1.47 5.07
N LYS A 136 -16.74 2.29 4.16
CA LYS A 136 -18.18 2.51 4.00
C LYS A 136 -18.91 1.24 3.59
N SER A 137 -18.22 0.32 2.93
CA SER A 137 -18.74 -0.99 2.53
C SER A 137 -18.60 -2.09 3.61
N GLY A 138 -18.05 -1.77 4.79
CA GLY A 138 -17.89 -2.71 5.90
C GLY A 138 -16.60 -3.55 5.86
N TYR A 139 -15.63 -3.16 5.02
CA TYR A 139 -14.32 -3.78 4.85
C TYR A 139 -13.17 -2.90 5.29
#